data_AF-A0A2N2J576-F1
#
_entry.id   AF-A0A2N2J576-F1
#
_cell.length_a   1.000
_cell.length_b   1.000
_cell.length_c   1.000
_cell.angle_alpha   90.00
_cell.angle_beta   90.00
_cell.angle_gamma   90.00
#
_symmetry.space_group_name_H-M   'P 1'
#
loop_
_entity.id
_entity.type
_entity.pdbx_description
1 polymer ?
#
loop_
_entity_poly.entity_id
_entity_poly.type
_entity_poly.pdbx_seq_one_letter_code
_entity_poly.pdbx_strand_id
1 'polypeptide(L)'
;MLWIRRCLAVCHLALGLVLLLGVLSYIVLGIHGLPQLLRDAPKTHITGALLLVVMVILLPEIALGTWMLVLARWLWSGHRLLRNLLLVTHGFLLLLAAFIIKWGFDAIDAAERSIAQGGGLLSPFAYFPFVIGIPLLVFALCSIVVALWAVPRQQT
;
A
#
# COMPACT_ATOMS: atom_id res chain seq x y z
N MET A 1 24.47 4.99 13.08
CA MET A 1 23.86 4.43 11.85
C MET A 1 23.16 3.08 12.04
N LEU A 2 23.68 2.16 12.86
CA LEU A 2 23.05 0.85 13.10
C LEU A 2 21.59 0.94 13.58
N TRP A 3 21.30 1.88 14.48
CA TRP A 3 19.96 2.12 15.02
C TRP A 3 18.92 2.51 13.95
N ILE A 4 19.28 3.42 13.03
CA ILE A 4 18.38 3.87 11.96
C ILE A 4 17.97 2.70 11.05
N ARG A 5 18.92 1.84 10.68
CA ARG A 5 18.63 0.63 9.89
C ARG A 5 17.72 -0.34 10.63
N ARG A 6 17.91 -0.51 11.94
CA ARG A 6 17.06 -1.37 12.78
C ARG A 6 15.64 -0.82 12.88
N CYS A 7 15.47 0.47 13.14
CA CYS A 7 14.16 1.11 13.16
C CYS A 7 13.45 0.93 11.81
N LEU A 8 14.15 1.18 10.70
CA LEU A 8 13.58 0.99 9.37
C LEU A 8 13.20 -0.47 9.10
N ALA A 9 14.03 -1.42 9.51
CA ALA A 9 13.73 -2.86 9.40
C ALA A 9 12.47 -3.22 10.20
N VAL A 10 12.34 -2.70 11.42
CA VAL A 10 11.14 -2.89 12.26
C VAL A 10 9.91 -2.25 11.60
N CYS A 11 10.02 -1.06 11.02
CA CYS A 11 8.91 -0.43 10.30
C CYS A 11 8.47 -1.27 9.09
N HIS A 12 9.40 -1.76 8.28
CA HIS A 12 9.08 -2.65 7.15
C HIS A 12 8.47 -3.97 7.63
N LEU A 13 8.99 -4.55 8.71
CA LEU A 13 8.45 -5.75 9.31
C LEU A 13 7.01 -5.53 9.78
N ALA A 14 6.77 -4.47 10.55
CA ALA A 14 5.46 -4.12 11.09
C ALA A 14 4.46 -3.86 9.96
N LEU A 15 4.85 -3.07 8.94
CA LEU A 15 3.99 -2.79 7.79
C LEU A 15 3.69 -4.06 6.99
N GLY A 16 4.70 -4.90 6.74
CA GLY A 16 4.52 -6.18 6.05
C GLY A 16 3.56 -7.11 6.80
N LEU A 17 3.68 -7.19 8.13
CA LEU A 17 2.76 -7.97 8.96
C LEU A 17 1.34 -7.41 8.94
N VAL A 18 1.17 -6.08 9.02
CA VAL A 18 -0.15 -5.44 8.96
C VAL A 18 -0.84 -5.75 7.64
N LEU A 19 -0.14 -5.65 6.50
CA LEU A 19 -0.69 -5.98 5.18
C LEU A 19 -1.10 -7.45 5.09
N LEU A 20 -0.24 -8.37 5.53
CA LEU A 20 -0.56 -9.81 5.48
C LEU A 20 -1.68 -10.19 6.44
N LEU A 21 -1.77 -9.55 7.61
CA LEU A 21 -2.88 -9.71 8.54
C LEU A 21 -4.17 -9.15 7.95
N GLY A 22 -4.12 -8.00 7.26
CA GLY A 22 -5.26 -7.43 6.54
C GLY A 22 -5.84 -8.39 5.50
N VAL A 23 -4.96 -8.96 4.66
CA VAL A 23 -5.34 -10.01 3.70
C VAL A 23 -5.95 -11.22 4.41
N LEU A 24 -5.33 -11.71 5.48
CA LEU A 24 -5.83 -12.86 6.22
C LEU A 24 -7.22 -12.58 6.81
N SER A 25 -7.41 -11.41 7.42
CA SER A 25 -8.70 -10.96 7.94
C SER A 25 -9.75 -10.87 6.83
N TYR A 26 -9.39 -10.33 5.67
CA TYR A 26 -10.27 -10.27 4.51
C TYR A 26 -10.67 -11.67 4.01
N ILE A 27 -9.72 -12.60 3.93
CA ILE A 27 -10.00 -13.99 3.53
C ILE A 27 -10.96 -14.65 4.52
N VAL A 28 -10.71 -14.50 5.83
CA VAL A 28 -11.57 -15.08 6.88
C VAL A 28 -13.00 -14.51 6.79
N LEU A 29 -13.14 -13.17 6.73
CA LEU A 29 -14.43 -12.51 6.57
C LEU A 29 -15.13 -12.93 5.26
N GLY A 30 -14.35 -13.02 4.18
CA GLY A 30 -14.82 -13.45 2.87
C GLY A 30 -15.38 -14.87 2.88
N ILE A 31 -14.69 -15.82 3.52
CA ILE A 31 -15.16 -17.21 3.67
C ILE A 31 -16.49 -17.27 4.42
N HIS A 32 -16.70 -16.41 5.42
CA HIS A 32 -17.96 -16.34 6.15
C HIS A 32 -19.10 -15.71 5.33
N GLY A 33 -18.82 -14.72 4.48
CA GLY A 33 -19.81 -14.08 3.60
C GLY A 33 -20.08 -14.83 2.28
N LEU A 34 -19.15 -15.69 1.85
CA LEU A 34 -19.22 -16.44 0.60
C LEU A 34 -20.50 -17.29 0.43
N PRO A 35 -20.98 -18.02 1.46
CA PRO A 35 -22.16 -18.87 1.31
C PRO A 35 -23.43 -18.07 1.00
N GLN A 36 -23.52 -16.84 1.48
CA GLN A 36 -24.66 -15.95 1.25
C GLN A 36 -24.58 -15.34 -0.15
N LEU A 37 -23.39 -14.87 -0.55
CA LEU A 37 -23.09 -14.42 -1.92
C LEU A 37 -23.37 -15.50 -2.98
N LEU A 38 -23.02 -16.76 -2.69
CA LEU A 38 -23.26 -17.89 -3.60
C LEU A 38 -24.74 -18.28 -3.74
N ARG A 39 -25.60 -17.90 -2.78
CA ARG A 39 -27.06 -18.13 -2.86
C ARG A 39 -27.77 -17.06 -3.68
N ASP A 40 -27.38 -15.80 -3.49
CA ASP A 40 -28.15 -14.66 -3.96
C ASP A 40 -27.66 -14.11 -5.32
N ALA A 41 -26.42 -14.39 -5.73
CA ALA A 41 -25.84 -13.84 -6.96
C ALA A 41 -25.83 -14.84 -8.15
N PRO A 42 -26.01 -14.36 -9.40
CA PRO A 42 -25.86 -15.19 -10.57
C PRO A 42 -24.41 -15.67 -10.73
N LYS A 43 -24.21 -16.97 -10.98
CA LYS A 43 -22.88 -17.62 -11.05
C LYS A 43 -21.88 -16.93 -12.00
N THR A 44 -22.36 -16.26 -13.03
CA THR A 44 -21.55 -15.52 -14.01
C THR A 44 -20.89 -14.26 -13.44
N HIS A 45 -21.51 -13.60 -12.45
CA HIS A 45 -20.97 -12.40 -11.83
C HIS A 45 -20.05 -12.69 -10.64
N ILE A 46 -20.27 -13.81 -9.94
CA ILE A 46 -19.48 -14.19 -8.76
C ILE A 46 -18.02 -14.45 -9.14
N THR A 47 -17.78 -15.26 -10.18
CA THR A 47 -16.42 -15.59 -10.61
C THR A 47 -15.66 -14.32 -11.04
N GLY A 48 -16.30 -13.44 -11.80
CA GLY A 48 -15.69 -12.18 -12.24
C GLY A 48 -15.36 -11.25 -11.08
N ALA A 49 -16.29 -11.07 -10.14
CA ALA A 49 -16.07 -10.24 -8.96
C ALA A 49 -14.96 -10.80 -8.05
N LEU A 50 -14.93 -12.12 -7.85
CA LEU A 50 -13.91 -12.77 -7.02
C LEU A 50 -12.52 -12.67 -7.67
N LEU A 51 -12.45 -12.85 -9.00
CA LEU A 51 -11.20 -12.69 -9.75
C LEU A 51 -10.70 -11.24 -9.69
N LEU A 52 -11.61 -10.26 -9.81
CA LEU A 52 -11.28 -8.84 -9.67
C LEU A 52 -10.70 -8.54 -8.28
N VAL A 53 -11.35 -8.99 -7.21
CA VAL A 53 -10.87 -8.80 -5.83
C VAL A 53 -9.49 -9.42 -5.63
N VAL A 54 -9.30 -10.66 -6.10
CA VAL A 54 -8.00 -11.34 -5.98
C VAL A 54 -6.91 -10.57 -6.73
N MET A 55 -7.18 -10.18 -7.98
CA MET A 55 -6.16 -9.58 -8.85
C MET A 55 -5.85 -8.11 -8.50
N VAL A 56 -6.85 -7.35 -8.05
CA VAL A 56 -6.72 -5.91 -7.81
C VAL A 56 -6.37 -5.60 -6.36
N ILE A 57 -6.81 -6.43 -5.41
CA ILE A 57 -6.66 -6.16 -3.97
C ILE A 57 -5.69 -7.16 -3.35
N LEU A 58 -6.05 -8.44 -3.31
CA LEU A 58 -5.33 -9.42 -2.48
C LEU A 58 -3.92 -9.70 -3.00
N LEU A 59 -3.75 -9.91 -4.31
CA LEU A 59 -2.45 -10.26 -4.88
C LEU A 59 -1.44 -9.11 -4.75
N PRO A 60 -1.77 -7.85 -5.08
CA PRO A 60 -0.89 -6.72 -4.82
C PRO A 60 -0.54 -6.55 -3.33
N GLU A 61 -1.52 -6.74 -2.44
CA GLU A 61 -1.31 -6.58 -1.00
C GLU A 61 -0.41 -7.68 -0.43
N ILE A 62 -0.59 -8.94 -0.83
CA ILE A 62 0.31 -10.05 -0.48
C ILE A 62 1.71 -9.80 -1.01
N ALA A 63 1.83 -9.41 -2.29
CA ALA A 63 3.12 -9.16 -2.91
C ALA A 63 3.87 -8.04 -2.19
N LEU A 64 3.18 -6.94 -1.88
CA LEU A 64 3.75 -5.81 -1.15
C LEU A 64 4.13 -6.21 0.29
N GLY A 65 3.24 -6.91 1.01
CA GLY A 65 3.50 -7.37 2.38
C GLY A 65 4.71 -8.29 2.45
N THR A 66 4.78 -9.28 1.54
CA THR A 66 5.91 -10.21 1.44
C THR A 66 7.20 -9.48 1.10
N TRP A 67 7.14 -8.52 0.18
CA TRP A 67 8.29 -7.70 -0.19
C TRP A 67 8.81 -6.87 1.00
N MET A 68 7.92 -6.30 1.81
CA MET A 68 8.31 -5.57 3.02
C MET A 68 9.03 -6.47 4.04
N LEU A 69 8.60 -7.73 4.19
CA LEU A 69 9.31 -8.70 5.05
C LEU A 69 10.71 -9.03 4.51
N VAL A 70 10.85 -9.19 3.19
CA VAL A 70 12.15 -9.42 2.53
C VAL A 70 13.08 -8.23 2.75
N LEU A 71 12.59 -7.00 2.55
CA LEU A 71 13.34 -5.77 2.79
C LEU A 71 13.77 -5.65 4.26
N ALA A 72 12.89 -5.96 5.21
CA ALA A 72 13.22 -5.96 6.63
C ALA A 72 14.37 -6.93 6.92
N ARG A 73 14.28 -8.16 6.43
CA ARG A 73 15.34 -9.17 6.57
C ARG A 73 16.67 -8.69 5.96
N TRP A 74 16.64 -8.08 4.78
CA TRP A 74 17.83 -7.57 4.11
C TRP A 74 18.44 -6.34 4.78
N LEU A 75 17.62 -5.48 5.40
CA LEU A 75 18.08 -4.39 6.25
C LEU A 75 18.84 -4.91 7.48
N TRP A 76 18.40 -6.03 8.06
CA TRP A 76 19.12 -6.70 9.14
C TRP A 76 20.40 -7.39 8.69
N SER A 77 20.38 -8.09 7.56
CA SER A 77 21.56 -8.85 7.08
C SER A 77 22.59 -8.03 6.32
N GLY A 78 22.26 -6.78 5.94
CA GLY A 78 23.17 -5.91 5.18
C GLY A 78 23.38 -6.36 3.74
N HIS A 79 22.30 -6.77 3.05
CA HIS A 79 22.38 -7.31 1.70
C HIS A 79 23.00 -6.33 0.69
N ARG A 80 23.78 -6.86 -0.27
CA ARG A 80 24.56 -6.09 -1.26
C ARG A 80 23.71 -5.18 -2.15
N LEU A 81 22.58 -5.72 -2.64
CA LEU A 81 21.66 -5.02 -3.53
C LEU A 81 20.63 -4.13 -2.80
N LEU A 82 20.68 -4.06 -1.46
CA LEU A 82 19.65 -3.43 -0.65
C LEU A 82 19.42 -1.96 -1.03
N ARG A 83 20.49 -1.21 -1.30
CA ARG A 83 20.40 0.21 -1.63
C ARG A 83 19.56 0.44 -2.89
N ASN A 84 19.89 -0.27 -3.97
CA ASN A 84 19.22 -0.10 -5.25
C ASN A 84 17.76 -0.54 -5.16
N LEU A 85 17.50 -1.65 -4.46
CA LEU A 85 16.16 -2.17 -4.27
C LEU A 85 15.29 -1.22 -3.43
N LEU A 86 15.83 -0.64 -2.36
CA LEU A 86 15.14 0.40 -1.58
C LEU A 86 14.82 1.62 -2.45
N LEU A 87 15.78 2.13 -3.22
CA LEU A 87 15.58 3.31 -4.07
C LEU A 87 14.54 3.07 -5.16
N VAL A 88 14.61 1.93 -5.86
CA VAL A 88 13.66 1.59 -6.92
C VAL A 88 12.26 1.43 -6.35
N THR A 89 12.11 0.60 -5.31
CA THR A 89 10.79 0.26 -4.76
C THR A 89 10.13 1.46 -4.09
N HIS A 90 10.88 2.22 -3.28
CA HIS A 90 10.32 3.42 -2.66
C HIS A 90 10.21 4.57 -3.66
N GLY A 91 11.00 4.62 -4.72
CA GLY A 91 10.79 5.53 -5.84
C GLY A 91 9.44 5.30 -6.52
N PHE A 92 9.09 4.04 -6.81
CA PHE A 92 7.76 3.70 -7.32
C PHE A 92 6.64 4.03 -6.33
N LEU A 93 6.81 3.72 -5.03
CA LEU A 93 5.83 4.08 -4.00
C LEU A 93 5.67 5.59 -3.86
N LEU A 94 6.75 6.36 -4.02
CA LEU A 94 6.72 7.82 -3.99
C LEU A 94 5.90 8.37 -5.15
N LEU A 95 6.12 7.85 -6.37
CA LEU A 95 5.33 8.22 -7.55
C LEU A 95 3.85 7.86 -7.35
N LEU A 96 3.57 6.65 -6.88
CA LEU A 96 2.21 6.21 -6.59
C LEU A 96 1.54 7.11 -5.55
N ALA A 97 2.23 7.44 -4.46
CA ALA A 97 1.72 8.33 -3.43
C ALA A 97 1.41 9.73 -3.99
N ALA A 98 2.28 10.27 -4.86
CA ALA A 98 2.04 11.53 -5.53
C ALA A 98 0.80 11.48 -6.44
N PHE A 99 0.59 10.39 -7.17
CA PHE A 99 -0.62 10.18 -7.97
C PHE A 99 -1.89 10.11 -7.10
N ILE A 100 -1.85 9.36 -5.99
CA ILE A 100 -2.98 9.26 -5.06
C ILE A 100 -3.32 10.63 -4.47
N ILE A 101 -2.32 11.41 -4.06
CA ILE A 101 -2.53 12.76 -3.52
C ILE A 101 -3.11 13.69 -4.59
N LYS A 102 -2.59 13.65 -5.83
CA LYS A 102 -3.13 14.43 -6.94
C LYS A 102 -4.59 14.07 -7.21
N TRP A 103 -4.91 12.78 -7.20
CA TRP A 103 -6.29 12.31 -7.31
C TRP A 103 -7.17 12.80 -6.15
N GLY A 104 -6.64 12.88 -4.93
CA GLY A 104 -7.30 13.49 -3.79
C GLY A 104 -7.72 14.94 -4.04
N PHE A 105 -6.84 15.75 -4.62
CA PHE A 105 -7.19 17.13 -5.00
C PHE A 105 -8.31 17.16 -6.05
N ASP A 106 -8.22 16.32 -7.09
CA ASP A 106 -9.26 16.23 -8.12
C ASP A 106 -10.62 15.78 -7.54
N ALA A 107 -10.59 14.90 -6.52
CA ALA A 107 -11.77 14.44 -5.82
C ALA A 107 -12.40 15.54 -4.94
N ILE A 108 -11.58 16.37 -4.29
CA ILE A 108 -12.08 17.55 -3.54
C ILE A 108 -12.74 18.52 -4.50
N ASP A 109 -12.09 18.87 -5.62
CA ASP A 109 -12.67 19.76 -6.63
C ASP A 109 -14.01 19.21 -7.17
N ALA A 110 -14.10 17.90 -7.38
CA ALA A 110 -15.34 17.24 -7.79
C ALA A 110 -16.42 17.27 -6.70
N ALA A 111 -16.04 17.08 -5.44
CA ALA A 111 -16.94 17.15 -4.30
C ALA A 111 -17.51 18.56 -4.11
N GLU A 112 -16.69 19.60 -4.26
CA GLU A 112 -17.15 21.00 -4.19
C GLU A 112 -18.19 21.31 -5.27
N ARG A 113 -17.94 20.88 -6.52
CA ARG A 113 -18.93 21.00 -7.61
C ARG A 113 -20.23 20.26 -7.30
N SER A 114 -20.16 19.09 -6.68
CA SER A 114 -21.34 18.32 -6.29
C SER A 114 -22.12 18.99 -5.16
N ILE A 115 -21.43 19.54 -4.15
CA ILE A 115 -22.06 20.31 -3.06
C ILE A 115 -22.79 21.52 -3.62
N ALA A 116 -22.18 22.25 -4.56
CA ALA A 116 -22.82 23.40 -5.23
C ALA A 116 -24.11 23.02 -5.98
N GLN A 117 -24.24 21.76 -6.39
CA GLN A 117 -25.43 21.20 -7.05
C GLN A 117 -26.38 20.48 -6.08
N GLY A 118 -26.12 20.52 -4.77
CA GLY A 118 -26.94 19.89 -3.73
C GLY A 118 -26.66 18.40 -3.46
N GLY A 119 -25.61 17.81 -4.05
CA GLY A 119 -25.30 16.38 -4.02
C GLY A 119 -24.29 15.91 -2.96
N GLY A 120 -23.96 16.75 -1.96
CA GLY A 120 -22.78 16.64 -1.05
C GLY A 120 -22.56 15.36 -0.21
N LEU A 121 -23.31 14.28 -0.44
CA LEU A 121 -23.23 12.99 0.25
C LEU A 121 -21.84 12.33 0.20
N LEU A 122 -21.06 12.54 -0.86
CA LEU A 122 -19.75 11.89 -1.04
C LEU A 122 -18.56 12.77 -0.64
N SER A 123 -18.77 14.00 -0.16
CA SER A 123 -17.67 14.92 0.15
C SER A 123 -16.68 14.41 1.21
N PRO A 124 -17.10 13.67 2.27
CA PRO A 124 -16.14 13.15 3.25
C PRO A 124 -15.18 12.12 2.65
N PHE A 125 -15.60 11.38 1.62
CA PHE A 125 -14.78 10.38 0.96
C PHE A 125 -13.69 11.00 0.07
N ALA A 126 -13.81 12.28 -0.31
CA ALA A 126 -12.77 12.98 -1.07
C ALA A 126 -11.45 13.11 -0.30
N TYR A 127 -11.48 12.97 1.04
CA TYR A 127 -10.27 12.99 1.88
C TYR A 127 -9.54 11.64 1.95
N PHE A 128 -10.20 10.54 1.56
CA PHE A 128 -9.65 9.19 1.67
C PHE A 128 -8.28 9.02 0.95
N PRO A 129 -8.06 9.58 -0.24
CA PRO A 129 -6.75 9.52 -0.89
C PRO A 129 -5.63 10.13 -0.05
N PHE A 130 -5.88 11.18 0.74
CA PHE A 130 -4.85 11.80 1.58
C PHE A 130 -4.50 10.94 2.80
N VAL A 131 -5.49 10.25 3.38
CA VAL A 131 -5.29 9.33 4.52
C VAL A 131 -4.33 8.20 4.16
N ILE A 132 -4.33 7.76 2.89
CA ILE A 132 -3.42 6.71 2.40
C ILE A 132 -2.15 7.34 1.80
N GLY A 133 -2.31 8.35 0.96
CA GLY A 133 -1.24 8.95 0.15
C GLY A 133 -0.19 9.66 0.98
N ILE A 134 -0.56 10.42 2.01
CA ILE A 134 0.41 11.16 2.84
C ILE A 134 1.30 10.19 3.64
N PRO A 135 0.78 9.21 4.40
CA PRO A 135 1.63 8.24 5.09
C PRO A 135 2.55 7.47 4.12
N LEU A 136 2.03 7.09 2.95
CA LEU A 136 2.83 6.40 1.93
C LEU A 136 3.97 7.27 1.39
N LEU A 137 3.69 8.55 1.11
CA LEU A 137 4.69 9.53 0.66
C LEU A 137 5.79 9.70 1.71
N VAL A 138 5.41 9.92 2.98
CA VAL A 138 6.36 10.11 4.08
C VAL A 138 7.22 8.86 4.26
N PHE A 139 6.60 7.67 4.27
CA PHE A 139 7.31 6.40 4.37
C PHE A 139 8.32 6.22 3.23
N ALA A 140 7.90 6.49 1.98
CA ALA A 140 8.75 6.41 0.80
C ALA A 140 9.94 7.37 0.87
N LEU A 141 9.71 8.64 1.24
CA LEU A 141 10.76 9.64 1.40
C LEU A 141 11.77 9.23 2.49
N CYS A 142 11.29 8.80 3.66
CA CYS A 142 12.15 8.34 4.74
C CYS A 142 13.03 7.17 4.30
N SER A 143 12.45 6.16 3.63
CA SER A 143 13.20 5.02 3.12
C SER A 143 14.24 5.41 2.07
N ILE A 144 13.93 6.35 1.17
CA ILE A 144 14.89 6.87 0.17
C ILE A 144 16.05 7.61 0.86
N VAL A 145 15.75 8.49 1.81
CA VAL A 145 16.78 9.21 2.57
C VAL A 145 17.70 8.23 3.29
N VAL A 146 17.14 7.20 3.95
CA VAL A 146 17.94 6.16 4.60
C VAL A 146 18.76 5.36 3.59
N ALA A 147 18.22 5.02 2.43
CA ALA A 147 18.98 4.33 1.38
C ALA A 147 20.15 5.17 0.85
N LEU A 148 19.97 6.49 0.75
CA LEU A 148 21.02 7.41 0.29
C LEU A 148 22.10 7.65 1.34
N TRP A 149 21.72 7.81 2.62
CA TRP A 149 22.61 8.24 3.70
C TRP A 149 23.18 7.09 4.53
N ALA A 150 22.39 6.06 4.79
CA ALA A 150 22.74 5.02 5.76
C ALA A 150 23.14 3.70 5.09
N VAL A 151 22.92 3.52 3.79
CA VAL A 151 23.32 2.31 3.04
C VAL A 151 24.45 2.68 2.07
N PRO A 152 25.68 2.14 2.27
CA PRO A 152 26.82 2.43 1.41
C PRO A 152 26.52 2.15 -0.06
N ARG A 153 26.99 3.03 -0.93
CA ARG A 153 27.05 2.76 -2.36
C ARG A 153 28.11 1.68 -2.56
N GLN A 154 27.72 0.54 -3.12
CA GLN A 154 28.71 -0.47 -3.49
C GLN A 154 29.56 0.08 -4.63
N GLN A 155 30.88 0.10 -4.44
CA GLN A 155 31.83 0.24 -5.52
C GLN A 155 31.94 -1.15 -6.16
N THR A 156 31.38 -1.28 -7.36
CA THR A 156 31.55 -2.45 -8.23
C THR A 156 32.98 -2.57 -8.67
#